data_AF-A0A662S006-F1
#
_entry.id   AF-A0A662S006-F1
#
_cell.length_a   1.000
_cell.length_b   1.000
_cell.length_c   1.000
_cell.angle_alpha   90.00
_cell.angle_beta   90.00
_cell.angle_gamma   90.00
#
_symmetry.space_group_name_H-M   'P 1'
#
loop_
_entity.id
_entity.type
_entity.pdbx_description
1 polymer ?
#
loop_
_entity_poly.entity_id
_entity_poly.type
_entity_poly.pdbx_seq_one_letter_code
_entity_poly.pdbx_strand_id
1 'polypeptide(L)'
;NLPAAYLTGFLLGSRAAMKGYEDAILDIGLHTPSPGSRVYAALNGAVDAGMNIPHDESIFPDERRIRGEHIAEHMQIDDIVENFEEVKRRIEEEGSRM
;
A
#
# COMPACT_ATOMS: atom_id res chain seq x y z
N ASN A 1 -7.33 7.85 2.28
CA ASN A 1 -7.05 8.12 0.85
C ASN A 1 -6.26 6.93 0.28
N LEU A 2 -5.84 6.93 -0.99
CA LEU A 2 -5.03 5.84 -1.55
C LEU A 2 -3.65 5.70 -0.87
N PRO A 3 -2.86 6.79 -0.68
CA PRO A 3 -1.55 6.70 -0.03
C PRO A 3 -1.60 6.00 1.33
N ALA A 4 -2.55 6.38 2.19
CA ALA A 4 -2.69 5.77 3.51
C ALA A 4 -3.06 4.28 3.44
N ALA A 5 -3.91 3.88 2.48
CA ALA A 5 -4.30 2.48 2.32
C ALA A 5 -3.12 1.62 1.87
N TYR A 6 -2.33 2.11 0.91
CA TYR A 6 -1.10 1.45 0.46
C TYR A 6 -0.09 1.29 1.61
N LEU A 7 0.24 2.39 2.31
CA LEU A 7 1.20 2.35 3.41
C LEU A 7 0.76 1.45 4.56
N THR A 8 -0.54 1.36 4.82
CA THR A 8 -1.11 0.42 5.81
C THR A 8 -0.88 -1.03 5.38
N GLY A 9 -1.12 -1.34 4.10
CA GLY A 9 -0.83 -2.65 3.52
C GLY A 9 0.65 -2.99 3.56
N PHE A 10 1.51 -2.03 3.20
CA PHE A 10 2.96 -2.18 3.23
C PHE A 10 3.47 -2.47 4.64
N LEU A 11 3.02 -1.70 5.64
CA LEU A 11 3.33 -1.97 7.05
C LEU A 11 2.86 -3.34 7.53
N LEU A 12 1.66 -3.76 7.12
CA LEU A 12 1.15 -5.09 7.43
C LEU A 12 2.04 -6.17 6.82
N GLY A 13 2.39 -6.05 5.54
CA GLY A 13 3.23 -7.00 4.83
C GLY A 13 4.62 -7.10 5.44
N SER A 14 5.27 -5.97 5.72
CA SER A 14 6.59 -5.95 6.37
C SER A 14 6.55 -6.69 7.71
N ARG A 15 5.55 -6.39 8.56
CA ARG A 15 5.41 -7.03 9.88
C ARG A 15 5.01 -8.50 9.81
N ALA A 16 4.25 -8.89 8.79
CA ALA A 16 3.89 -10.29 8.55
C ALA A 16 5.12 -11.10 8.13
N ALA A 17 5.89 -10.59 7.17
CA ALA A 17 7.15 -11.19 6.74
C ALA A 17 8.15 -11.34 7.89
N MET A 18 8.32 -10.30 8.73
CA MET A 18 9.18 -10.39 9.93
C MET A 18 8.76 -11.49 10.91
N LYS A 19 7.45 -11.81 10.97
CA LYS A 19 6.92 -12.88 11.81
C LYS A 19 6.94 -14.25 11.14
N GLY A 20 7.49 -14.35 9.93
CA GLY A 20 7.57 -15.60 9.16
C GLY A 20 6.26 -15.99 8.47
N TYR A 21 5.33 -15.05 8.26
CA TYR A 21 4.16 -15.28 7.42
C TYR A 21 4.51 -14.88 5.98
N GLU A 22 4.42 -15.82 5.05
CA GLU A 22 4.78 -15.62 3.65
C GLU A 22 3.55 -15.47 2.75
N ASP A 23 2.49 -16.25 3.02
CA ASP A 23 1.28 -16.29 2.20
C ASP A 23 0.08 -15.61 2.87
N ALA A 24 -0.79 -14.99 2.07
CA ALA A 24 -2.10 -14.56 2.52
C ALA A 24 -3.16 -14.61 1.40
N ILE A 25 -4.43 -14.49 1.77
CA ILE A 25 -5.57 -14.31 0.85
C ILE A 25 -6.21 -12.96 1.14
N LEU A 26 -6.51 -12.20 0.09
CA LEU A 26 -7.24 -10.96 0.23
C LEU A 26 -8.72 -11.24 0.55
N ASP A 27 -9.17 -10.79 1.72
CA ASP A 27 -10.58 -10.69 2.08
C ASP A 27 -11.01 -9.22 2.10
N ILE A 28 -11.93 -8.86 1.19
CA ILE A 28 -12.47 -7.50 1.09
C ILE A 28 -13.84 -7.36 1.79
N GLY A 29 -14.35 -8.43 2.42
CA GLY A 29 -15.67 -8.47 3.01
C GLY A 29 -16.77 -8.07 2.02
N LEU A 30 -17.54 -7.05 2.38
CA LEU A 30 -18.66 -6.52 1.57
C LEU A 30 -18.26 -5.37 0.64
N HIS A 31 -16.96 -5.08 0.48
CA HIS A 31 -16.52 -4.06 -0.46
C HIS A 31 -16.71 -4.51 -1.91
N THR A 32 -17.12 -3.58 -2.78
CA THR A 32 -17.18 -3.82 -4.22
C THR A 32 -15.77 -3.99 -4.81
N PRO A 33 -15.50 -5.01 -5.64
CA PRO A 33 -14.21 -5.23 -6.30
C PRO A 33 -14.00 -4.25 -7.47
N SER A 34 -13.81 -2.97 -7.14
CA SER A 34 -13.55 -1.91 -8.13
C SER A 34 -12.04 -1.74 -8.36
N PRO A 35 -11.54 -1.80 -9.61
CA PRO A 35 -10.13 -1.55 -9.93
C PRO A 35 -9.64 -0.20 -9.37
N GLY A 36 -8.42 -0.17 -8.85
CA GLY A 36 -7.82 1.03 -8.27
C GLY A 36 -8.51 1.54 -6.98
N SER A 37 -9.29 0.69 -6.31
CA SER A 37 -9.91 1.02 -5.02
C SER A 37 -8.90 0.95 -3.85
N ARG A 38 -9.33 1.44 -2.68
CA ARG A 38 -8.50 1.44 -1.46
C ARG A 38 -8.12 0.03 -0.99
N VAL A 39 -9.00 -0.96 -1.14
CA VAL A 39 -8.70 -2.34 -0.76
C VAL A 39 -7.58 -2.92 -1.62
N TYR A 40 -7.55 -2.58 -2.92
CA TYR A 40 -6.47 -2.98 -3.81
C TYR A 40 -5.20 -2.16 -3.64
N ALA A 41 -5.28 -0.91 -3.18
CA ALA A 41 -4.09 -0.17 -2.74
C ALA A 41 -3.43 -0.86 -1.52
N ALA A 42 -4.22 -1.30 -0.54
CA ALA A 42 -3.70 -2.04 0.61
C ALA A 42 -3.13 -3.41 0.23
N LEU A 43 -3.78 -4.14 -0.68
CA LEU A 43 -3.22 -5.35 -1.26
C LEU A 43 -1.86 -5.06 -1.92
N ASN A 44 -1.79 -4.03 -2.78
CA ASN A 44 -0.56 -3.67 -3.49
C ASN A 44 0.59 -3.39 -2.50
N GLY A 45 0.32 -2.60 -1.45
CA GLY A 45 1.31 -2.36 -0.40
C GLY A 45 1.81 -3.65 0.27
N ALA A 46 0.92 -4.59 0.58
CA ALA A 46 1.32 -5.85 1.21
C ALA A 46 2.18 -6.73 0.27
N VAL A 47 1.84 -6.77 -1.03
CA VAL A 47 2.61 -7.46 -2.07
C VAL A 47 4.00 -6.83 -2.24
N ASP A 48 4.07 -5.51 -2.35
CA ASP A 48 5.34 -4.76 -2.45
C ASP A 48 6.24 -4.95 -1.22
N ALA A 49 5.64 -5.22 -0.05
CA ALA A 49 6.38 -5.55 1.17
C ALA A 49 6.86 -7.01 1.22
N GLY A 50 6.62 -7.81 0.18
CA GLY A 50 7.13 -9.16 0.02
C GLY A 50 6.16 -10.29 0.35
N MET A 51 4.88 -10.00 0.62
CA MET A 51 3.88 -11.05 0.85
C MET A 51 3.48 -11.73 -0.47
N ASN A 52 3.35 -13.05 -0.45
CA ASN A 52 2.78 -13.82 -1.54
C ASN A 52 1.25 -13.88 -1.40
N ILE A 53 0.55 -13.08 -2.21
CA ILE A 53 -0.92 -13.01 -2.20
C ILE A 53 -1.40 -13.23 -3.62
N PRO A 54 -2.31 -14.18 -3.91
CA PRO A 54 -2.86 -14.34 -5.25
C PRO A 54 -3.62 -13.08 -5.70
N HIS A 55 -3.18 -12.48 -6.81
CA HIS A 55 -3.78 -11.25 -7.35
C HIS A 55 -3.59 -11.16 -8.86
N ASP A 56 -4.29 -10.21 -9.47
CA ASP A 56 -4.10 -9.77 -10.85
C ASP A 56 -3.57 -8.33 -10.81
N GLU A 57 -2.40 -8.07 -11.38
CA GLU A 57 -1.76 -6.74 -11.35
C GLU A 57 -2.65 -5.64 -11.94
N SER A 58 -3.56 -5.97 -12.85
CA SER A 58 -4.46 -5.00 -13.50
C SER A 58 -5.48 -4.37 -12.55
N ILE A 59 -5.70 -4.94 -11.36
CA ILE A 59 -6.62 -4.38 -10.36
C ILE A 59 -5.98 -3.24 -9.55
N PHE A 60 -4.65 -3.12 -9.61
CA PHE A 60 -3.94 -2.14 -8.81
C PHE A 60 -4.19 -0.71 -9.29
N PRO A 61 -4.24 0.26 -8.36
CA PRO A 61 -4.25 1.65 -8.73
C PRO A 61 -2.92 2.04 -9.38
N ASP A 62 -2.98 3.00 -10.30
CA ASP A 62 -1.80 3.65 -10.87
C ASP A 62 -0.87 4.20 -9.77
N GLU A 63 0.45 4.08 -9.98
CA GLU A 63 1.47 4.48 -9.02
C GLU A 63 1.37 5.96 -8.63
N ARG A 64 1.05 6.86 -9.58
CA ARG A 64 0.85 8.29 -9.30
C ARG A 64 -0.31 8.50 -8.33
N ARG A 65 -1.34 7.65 -8.40
CA ARG A 65 -2.46 7.69 -7.45
C ARG A 65 -2.08 7.13 -6.09
N ILE A 66 -1.26 6.09 -6.04
CA ILE A 66 -0.73 5.52 -4.79
C ILE A 66 0.11 6.57 -4.05
N ARG A 67 1.00 7.28 -4.75
CA ARG A 67 1.84 8.35 -4.19
C ARG A 67 1.08 9.61 -3.80
N GLY A 68 -0.19 9.72 -4.21
CA GLY A 68 -1.06 10.84 -3.85
C GLY A 68 -0.93 12.05 -4.76
N GLU A 69 -0.29 11.93 -5.93
CA GLU A 69 -0.12 13.04 -6.90
C GLU A 69 -1.47 13.64 -7.30
N HIS A 70 -2.47 12.81 -7.58
CA HIS A 70 -3.84 13.26 -7.87
C HIS A 70 -4.47 14.12 -6.76
N ILE A 71 -4.07 13.93 -5.49
CA ILE A 71 -4.55 14.72 -4.36
C ILE A 71 -3.77 16.02 -4.27
N ALA A 72 -2.45 15.96 -4.44
CA ALA A 72 -1.58 17.12 -4.49
C ALA A 72 -2.02 18.10 -5.59
N GLU A 73 -2.26 17.59 -6.80
CA GLU A 73 -2.76 18.37 -7.95
C GLU A 73 -4.14 18.99 -7.65
N HIS A 74 -5.06 18.21 -7.07
CA HIS A 74 -6.43 18.69 -6.80
C HIS A 74 -6.50 19.72 -5.68
N MET A 75 -5.70 19.54 -4.62
CA MET A 75 -5.72 20.39 -3.43
C MET A 75 -4.67 21.51 -3.48
N GLN A 76 -3.76 21.49 -4.46
CA GLN A 76 -2.60 22.39 -4.56
C GLN A 76 -1.73 22.32 -3.29
N ILE A 77 -1.44 21.10 -2.84
CA ILE A 77 -0.63 20.81 -1.66
C ILE A 77 0.56 19.94 -2.09
N ASP A 78 1.77 20.49 -1.98
CA ASP A 78 2.98 19.86 -2.54
C ASP A 78 3.60 18.78 -1.63
N ASP A 79 3.30 18.78 -0.33
CA ASP A 79 3.98 17.92 0.67
C ASP A 79 3.44 16.48 0.75
N ILE A 80 2.32 16.17 0.06
CA ILE A 80 1.67 14.85 0.13
C ILE A 80 2.60 13.74 -0.38
N VAL A 81 3.28 13.99 -1.49
CA VAL A 81 4.18 13.01 -2.12
C VAL A 81 5.42 12.82 -1.25
N GLU A 82 5.99 13.91 -0.74
CA GLU A 82 7.15 13.85 0.16
C GLU A 82 6.83 13.07 1.45
N ASN A 83 5.69 13.34 2.07
CA ASN A 83 5.23 12.64 3.26
C ASN A 83 4.97 11.14 2.98
N PHE A 84 4.44 10.79 1.81
CA PHE A 84 4.29 9.38 1.41
C PHE A 84 5.64 8.66 1.38
N GLU A 85 6.64 9.23 0.71
CA GLU A 85 7.98 8.65 0.62
C GLU A 85 8.67 8.56 1.99
N GLU A 86 8.49 9.59 2.82
CA GLU A 86 9.04 9.60 4.18
C GLU A 86 8.46 8.47 5.04
N VAL A 87 7.13 8.31 5.03
CA VAL A 87 6.48 7.25 5.81
C VAL A 87 6.88 5.88 5.29
N LYS A 88 6.92 5.66 3.96
CA LYS A 88 7.36 4.38 3.38
C LYS A 88 8.77 4.01 3.85
N ARG A 89 9.72 4.93 3.74
CA ARG A 89 11.10 4.75 4.21
C ARG A 89 11.18 4.41 5.70
N ARG A 90 10.39 5.06 6.55
CA ARG A 90 10.35 4.75 7.99
C ARG A 90 9.84 3.33 8.27
N ILE A 91 8.91 2.82 7.47
CA ILE A 91 8.42 1.43 7.58
C ILE A 91 9.52 0.44 7.20
N GLU A 92 10.28 0.70 6.13
CA GLU A 92 11.41 -0.13 5.70
C GLU A 92 12.53 -0.16 6.77
N GLU A 93 12.82 0.99 7.38
CA GLU A 93 13.78 1.08 8.49
C GLU A 93 13.32 0.33 9.74
N GLU A 94 12.02 0.39 10.09
CA GLU A 94 11.46 -0.40 11.20
C GLU A 94 11.71 -1.89 10.96
N GLY A 95 11.51 -2.37 9.73
CA GLY A 95 11.73 -3.76 9.39
C GLY A 95 13.17 -4.24 9.36
N SER A 96 14.12 -3.32 9.24
CA SER A 96 15.54 -3.66 9.31
C SER A 96 16.09 -3.71 10.75
N ARG A 97 15.35 -3.19 11.73
CA ARG A 97 15.80 -3.03 13.13
C ARG A 97 15.34 -4.14 14.07
N MET A 98 14.40 -4.99 13.66
CA MET A 98 13.84 -6.10 14.44
C MET A 98 14.41 -7.44 13.98
#